data_AF-E2C339-F1
#
_entry.id   AF-E2C339-F1
#
_cell.length_a   1.000
_cell.length_b   1.000
_cell.length_c   1.000
_cell.angle_alpha   90.00
_cell.angle_beta   90.00
_cell.angle_gamma   90.00
#
_symmetry.space_group_name_H-M   'P 1'
#
loop_
_entity.id
_entity.type
_entity.pdbx_description
1 polymer ?
#
loop_
_entity_poly.entity_id
_entity_poly.type
_entity_poly.pdbx_seq_one_letter_code
_entity_poly.pdbx_strand_id
1 'polypeptide(L)'
;MTSSLPGGPYYTTPPASTNALAENDQDRARVLCNYDARDPSELSVVQDEVIGIYEIPDDEDYFMGVRGNQRGKVPKAYLETLIIRR
;
A
#
# COMPACT_ATOMS: atom_id res chain seq x y z
N MET A 1 -52.98 8.27 -11.12
CA MET A 1 -52.52 8.62 -9.77
C MET A 1 -51.04 8.96 -9.88
N THR A 2 -50.63 10.16 -9.47
CA THR A 2 -49.28 10.71 -9.67
C THR A 2 -48.35 10.33 -8.51
N SER A 3 -47.06 10.67 -8.66
CA SER A 3 -46.04 10.88 -7.61
C SER A 3 -45.21 9.64 -7.23
N SER A 4 -43.89 9.59 -7.06
CA SER A 4 -42.72 10.47 -7.29
C SER A 4 -41.45 9.60 -7.05
N LEU A 5 -40.32 9.88 -7.72
CA LEU A 5 -38.93 9.53 -7.27
C LEU A 5 -38.49 10.58 -6.21
N PRO A 6 -37.47 10.41 -5.31
CA PRO A 6 -36.08 9.98 -5.63
C PRO A 6 -35.22 9.32 -4.50
N GLY A 7 -34.01 8.84 -4.83
CA GLY A 7 -32.85 8.90 -3.90
C GLY A 7 -32.18 7.58 -3.48
N GLY A 8 -31.04 7.26 -4.08
CA GLY A 8 -30.02 6.36 -3.53
C GLY A 8 -28.66 6.68 -4.18
N PRO A 9 -27.59 6.93 -3.41
CA PRO A 9 -26.38 7.57 -3.92
C PRO A 9 -25.56 6.62 -4.79
N TYR A 10 -25.03 7.18 -5.87
CA TYR A 10 -24.00 6.56 -6.70
C TYR A 10 -22.77 6.23 -5.85
N TYR A 11 -22.48 4.96 -5.62
CA TYR A 11 -21.10 4.53 -5.43
C TYR A 11 -20.56 4.13 -6.79
N THR A 12 -20.15 5.13 -7.56
CA THR A 12 -19.20 4.93 -8.64
C THR A 12 -17.89 4.55 -7.96
N THR A 13 -17.60 3.24 -7.85
CA THR A 13 -16.27 2.78 -7.51
C THR A 13 -15.32 3.37 -8.57
N PRO A 14 -14.33 4.20 -8.18
CA PRO A 14 -13.37 4.72 -9.14
C PRO A 14 -12.70 3.53 -9.85
N PRO A 15 -12.46 3.60 -11.17
CA PRO A 15 -11.43 2.76 -11.74
C PRO A 15 -10.16 3.14 -11.00
N ALA A 16 -9.54 2.18 -10.29
CA ALA A 16 -8.21 2.36 -9.72
C ALA A 16 -7.24 2.45 -10.89
N SER A 17 -7.23 3.62 -11.50
CA SER A 17 -6.34 4.02 -12.56
C SER A 17 -4.95 4.12 -11.95
N THR A 18 -4.10 3.18 -12.38
CA THR A 18 -2.75 3.50 -12.85
C THR A 18 -1.81 4.11 -11.80
N ASN A 19 -1.25 3.26 -10.93
CA ASN A 19 -0.03 3.60 -10.20
C ASN A 19 1.19 2.84 -10.76
N ALA A 20 1.28 2.72 -12.08
CA ALA A 20 2.48 2.25 -12.79
C ALA A 20 3.50 3.37 -13.07
N LEU A 21 3.38 4.54 -12.42
CA LEU A 21 4.12 5.76 -12.77
C LEU A 21 5.22 6.17 -11.77
N ALA A 22 5.53 5.36 -10.75
CA ALA A 22 6.54 5.72 -9.73
C ALA A 22 7.71 4.73 -9.63
N GLU A 23 7.93 3.88 -10.63
CA GLU A 23 9.00 2.85 -10.63
C GLU A 23 10.44 3.39 -10.55
N ASN A 24 10.67 4.71 -10.66
CA ASN A 24 12.02 5.27 -10.81
C ASN A 24 12.52 6.15 -9.64
N ASP A 25 11.66 6.48 -8.66
CA ASP A 25 12.05 7.31 -7.50
C ASP A 25 11.36 6.85 -6.19
N GLN A 26 10.83 5.62 -6.18
CA GLN A 26 10.23 5.03 -4.99
C GLN A 26 11.28 4.24 -4.20
N ASP A 27 11.39 4.52 -2.90
CA ASP A 27 12.22 3.73 -1.99
C ASP A 27 11.78 2.27 -2.02
N ARG A 28 12.75 1.36 -2.00
CA ARG A 28 12.50 -0.08 -2.01
C ARG A 28 13.02 -0.68 -0.73
N ALA A 29 12.37 -1.74 -0.27
CA ALA A 29 12.87 -2.53 0.84
C ALA A 29 12.81 -4.02 0.53
N ARG A 30 13.80 -4.75 1.01
CA ARG A 30 13.81 -6.22 1.03
C ARG A 30 13.20 -6.70 2.32
N VAL A 31 12.33 -7.68 2.23
CA VAL A 31 11.65 -8.27 3.38
C VAL A 31 12.60 -9.27 4.04
N LEU A 32 12.86 -9.07 5.33
CA LEU A 32 13.80 -9.90 6.10
C LEU A 32 13.21 -11.26 6.47
N CYS A 33 11.91 -11.29 6.77
CA CYS A 33 11.16 -12.47 7.21
C CYS A 33 9.70 -12.35 6.76
N ASN A 34 8.99 -13.47 6.67
CA ASN A 34 7.55 -13.48 6.40
C ASN A 34 6.80 -12.65 7.46
N TYR A 35 5.83 -11.85 7.00
CA TYR A 35 4.92 -11.12 7.87
C TYR A 35 3.49 -11.30 7.35
N ASP A 36 2.60 -11.75 8.24
CA ASP A 36 1.18 -11.84 7.98
C ASP A 36 0.47 -10.60 8.50
N ALA A 37 -0.26 -9.89 7.63
CA ALA A 37 -1.07 -8.75 8.00
C ALA A 37 -2.08 -9.12 9.10
N ARG A 38 -2.12 -8.30 10.15
CA ARG A 38 -3.00 -8.51 11.30
C ARG A 38 -4.38 -7.91 11.07
N ASP A 39 -4.48 -6.91 10.20
CA ASP A 39 -5.71 -6.23 9.84
C ASP A 39 -5.67 -5.69 8.39
N PRO A 40 -6.80 -5.23 7.82
CA PRO A 40 -6.87 -4.78 6.43
C PRO A 40 -6.04 -3.52 6.09
N SER A 41 -5.50 -2.83 7.10
CA SER A 41 -4.60 -1.69 6.90
C SER A 41 -3.14 -2.12 6.73
N GLU A 42 -2.80 -3.36 7.08
CA GLU A 42 -1.47 -3.94 6.95
C GLU A 42 -1.31 -4.78 5.66
N LEU A 43 -0.06 -5.02 5.24
CA LEU A 43 0.26 -5.79 4.05
C LEU A 43 1.08 -7.05 4.40
N SER A 44 0.59 -8.22 3.99
CA SER A 44 1.33 -9.47 4.12
C SER A 44 2.48 -9.53 3.10
N VAL A 45 3.68 -9.83 3.58
CA VAL A 45 4.91 -9.87 2.78
C VAL A 45 5.66 -11.18 3.00
N VAL A 46 6.38 -11.63 1.99
CA VAL A 46 7.18 -12.87 2.04
C VAL A 46 8.66 -12.52 2.19
N GLN A 47 9.39 -13.31 2.95
CA GLN A 47 10.85 -13.19 3.08
C GLN A 47 11.53 -13.15 1.69
N ASP A 48 12.56 -12.32 1.60
CA ASP A 48 13.35 -12.05 0.39
C ASP A 48 12.58 -11.38 -0.76
N GLU A 49 11.31 -11.05 -0.56
CA GLU A 49 10.53 -10.22 -1.48
C GLU A 49 11.05 -8.77 -1.43
N VAL A 50 11.11 -8.10 -2.59
CA VAL A 50 11.43 -6.68 -2.68
C VAL A 50 10.19 -5.91 -3.06
N ILE A 51 9.72 -5.05 -2.16
CA ILE A 51 8.54 -4.22 -2.35
C ILE A 51 8.90 -2.75 -2.45
N GLY A 52 8.02 -1.96 -3.06
CA GLY A 52 8.08 -0.51 -2.94
C GLY A 52 7.58 -0.07 -1.57
N ILE A 53 8.20 0.95 -0.99
CA ILE A 53 7.82 1.50 0.32
C ILE A 53 7.69 3.03 0.24
N TYR A 54 6.94 3.59 1.19
CA TYR A 54 6.88 5.02 1.45
C TYR A 54 6.89 5.27 2.95
N GLU A 55 7.53 6.35 3.38
CA GLU A 55 7.40 6.85 4.74
C GLU A 55 5.97 7.32 5.02
N ILE A 56 5.50 7.02 6.22
CA ILE A 56 4.20 7.47 6.71
C ILE A 56 4.49 8.62 7.69
N PRO A 57 4.03 9.86 7.42
CA PRO A 57 4.33 11.02 8.27
C PRO A 57 3.89 10.86 9.74
N ASP A 58 2.82 10.10 9.97
CA ASP A 58 2.24 9.87 11.29
C ASP A 58 2.69 8.54 11.93
N ASP A 59 3.60 7.78 11.29
CA ASP A 59 3.98 6.44 11.73
C ASP A 59 5.47 6.15 11.49
N GLU A 60 6.26 6.21 12.57
CA GLU A 60 7.70 6.01 12.52
C GLU A 60 8.11 4.53 12.51
N ASP A 61 7.23 3.63 12.96
CA ASP A 61 7.52 2.19 13.11
C ASP A 61 7.14 1.37 11.87
N TYR A 62 6.35 1.95 10.96
CA TYR A 62 5.85 1.29 9.76
C TYR A 62 6.23 2.05 8.49
N PHE A 63 6.39 1.30 7.40
CA PHE A 63 6.34 1.84 6.04
C PHE A 63 5.00 1.51 5.40
N MET A 64 4.55 2.35 4.48
CA MET A 64 3.48 1.99 3.57
C MET A 64 4.08 1.14 2.45
N GLY A 65 3.93 -0.18 2.54
CA GLY A 65 4.34 -1.12 1.51
C GLY A 65 3.38 -1.09 0.33
N VAL A 66 3.93 -1.19 -0.89
CA VAL A 66 3.17 -1.27 -2.14
C VAL A 66 3.66 -2.45 -2.95
N ARG A 67 2.72 -3.34 -3.27
CA ARG A 67 2.92 -4.52 -4.10
C ARG A 67 1.84 -4.58 -5.18
N GLY A 68 2.18 -4.13 -6.39
CA GLY A 68 1.23 -4.05 -7.50
C GLY A 68 0.01 -3.21 -7.12
N ASN A 69 -1.16 -3.84 -7.04
CA ASN A 69 -2.42 -3.17 -6.67
C ASN A 69 -2.72 -3.20 -5.16
N GLN A 70 -1.87 -3.84 -4.36
CA GLN A 70 -2.02 -3.91 -2.91
C GLN A 70 -1.13 -2.89 -2.22
N ARG A 71 -1.65 -2.28 -1.16
CA ARG A 71 -0.91 -1.39 -0.29
C ARG A 71 -1.33 -1.62 1.15
N GLY A 72 -0.41 -1.45 2.08
CA GLY A 72 -0.68 -1.54 3.50
C GLY A 72 0.57 -1.30 4.32
N LYS A 73 0.37 -1.08 5.61
CA LYS A 73 1.45 -0.91 6.57
C LYS A 73 2.28 -2.19 6.69
N VAL A 74 3.60 -2.03 6.70
CA VAL A 74 4.56 -3.10 6.95
C VAL A 74 5.55 -2.59 8.00
N PRO A 75 5.75 -3.31 9.12
CA PRO A 75 6.64 -2.82 10.17
C PRO A 75 8.09 -2.77 9.68
N LYS A 76 8.79 -1.68 9.98
CA LYS A 76 10.19 -1.44 9.56
C LYS A 76 11.14 -2.52 10.08
N ALA A 77 10.84 -3.10 11.25
CA ALA A 77 11.61 -4.19 11.84
C ALA A 77 11.73 -5.45 10.95
N TYR A 78 10.80 -5.62 9.99
CA TYR A 78 10.78 -6.75 9.05
C TYR A 78 11.33 -6.37 7.67
N LEU A 79 11.83 -5.14 7.52
CA LEU A 79 12.24 -4.57 6.25
C LEU A 79 13.70 -4.07 6.30
N GLU A 80 14.42 -4.31 5.22
CA GLU A 80 15.74 -3.74 4.95
C GLU A 80 15.60 -2.75 3.79
N THR A 81 15.71 -1.46 4.09
CA THR A 81 15.63 -0.40 3.08
C THR A 81 16.82 -0.46 2.12
N LEU A 82 16.55 -0.60 0.83
CA LEU A 82 17.53 -0.62 -0.25
C LEU A 82 17.80 0.82 -0.72
N ILE A 83 18.26 1.67 0.19
CA ILE A 83 18.59 3.07 -0.09
C ILE A 83 19.84 3.10 -0.98
N ILE A 84 19.68 3.41 -2.27
CA ILE A 84 20.83 3.65 -3.14
C ILE A 84 21.34 5.06 -2.83
N ARG A 85 22.47 5.14 -2.12
CA ARG A 85 23.14 6.42 -1.89
C ARG A 85 23.58 6.98 -3.25
N ARG A 86 22.94 8.06 -3.70
CA ARG A 86 23.39 8.87 -4.85
C ARG A 86 24.64 9.66 -4.50
#